data_AF-A0A161J1Y8-F1
#
_entry.id   AF-A0A161J1Y8-F1
#
_cell.length_a   1.000
_cell.length_b   1.000
_cell.length_c   1.000
_cell.angle_alpha   90.00
_cell.angle_beta   90.00
_cell.angle_gamma   90.00
#
_symmetry.space_group_name_H-M   'P 1'
#
loop_
_entity.id
_entity.type
_entity.pdbx_description
1 polymer ?
#
loop_
_entity_poly.entity_id
_entity_poly.type
_entity_poly.pdbx_seq_one_letter_code
_entity_poly.pdbx_strand_id
1 'polypeptide(L)'
;MAKIQAYVSDDVVNKINAIVEQRRAEGARKEDVSSSSVISMLVELGLRVYEAQMERKESPFNQMLFNKTILEAVLKTQFISSKLLAMESMSPHIAGNDKFEFRGMVQNIRDDVKEIVETFFPESGEETDND
;
A
#
# COMPACT_ATOMS: atom_id res chain seq x y z
N MET A 1 36.89 2.41 -23.36
CA MET A 1 35.65 1.89 -22.72
C MET A 1 35.29 0.56 -23.35
N ALA A 2 34.75 -0.37 -22.58
CA ALA A 2 34.23 -1.62 -23.13
C ALA A 2 32.97 -1.35 -23.96
N LYS A 3 32.79 -2.08 -25.07
CA LYS A 3 31.59 -1.99 -25.90
C LYS A 3 30.55 -3.00 -25.41
N ILE A 4 29.37 -2.51 -25.06
CA ILE A 4 28.20 -3.33 -24.71
C ILE A 4 27.21 -3.26 -25.86
N GLN A 5 26.67 -4.41 -26.28
CA GLN A 5 25.58 -4.50 -27.24
C GLN A 5 24.38 -5.14 -26.53
N ALA A 6 23.26 -4.45 -26.50
CA ALA A 6 22.04 -4.89 -25.85
C ALA A 6 20.85 -4.67 -26.79
N TYR A 7 19.94 -5.64 -26.83
CA TYR A 7 18.66 -5.52 -27.51
C TYR A 7 17.63 -4.97 -26.52
N VAL A 8 16.98 -3.87 -26.88
CA VAL A 8 15.99 -3.19 -26.04
C VAL A 8 14.70 -3.00 -26.82
N SER A 9 13.58 -2.81 -26.12
CA SER A 9 12.29 -2.56 -26.74
C SER A 9 12.22 -1.19 -27.41
N ASP A 10 11.31 -1.03 -28.38
CA ASP A 10 11.09 0.23 -29.09
C ASP A 10 10.75 1.39 -28.14
N ASP A 11 10.04 1.12 -27.04
CA ASP A 11 9.74 2.12 -26.00
C ASP A 11 11.02 2.68 -25.37
N VAL A 12 12.00 1.81 -25.06
CA VAL A 12 13.29 2.23 -24.50
C VAL A 12 14.09 3.05 -25.51
N VAL A 13 14.08 2.63 -26.78
CA VAL A 13 14.74 3.38 -27.87
C VAL A 13 14.15 4.79 -27.99
N ASN A 14 12.82 4.91 -28.00
CA ASN A 14 12.12 6.18 -28.09
C ASN A 14 12.45 7.10 -26.92
N LYS A 15 12.48 6.57 -25.70
CA LYS A 15 12.87 7.34 -24.49
C LYS A 15 14.31 7.82 -24.54
N ILE A 16 15.26 6.99 -25.00
CA ILE A 16 16.67 7.39 -25.16
C ILE A 16 16.77 8.53 -26.18
N ASN A 17 16.11 8.41 -27.31
CA ASN A 17 16.12 9.43 -28.35
C ASN A 17 15.50 10.75 -27.85
N ALA A 18 14.41 10.69 -27.07
CA ALA A 18 13.81 11.87 -26.45
C ALA A 18 14.80 12.59 -25.51
N ILE A 19 15.58 11.85 -24.72
CA ILE A 19 16.61 12.42 -23.83
C ILE A 19 17.74 13.07 -24.64
N VAL A 20 18.17 12.43 -25.73
CA VAL A 20 19.19 12.98 -26.63
C VAL A 20 18.72 14.31 -27.23
N GLU A 21 17.49 14.37 -27.73
CA GLU A 21 16.92 15.59 -28.32
C GLU A 21 16.70 16.68 -27.26
N GLN A 22 16.27 16.32 -26.05
CA GLN A 22 16.16 17.27 -24.94
C GLN A 22 17.51 17.90 -24.61
N ARG A 23 18.58 17.11 -24.46
CA ARG A 23 19.92 17.65 -24.16
C ARG A 23 20.47 18.53 -25.27
N ARG A 24 20.14 18.24 -26.53
CA ARG A 24 20.46 19.12 -27.66
C ARG A 24 19.70 20.44 -27.59
N ALA A 25 18.41 20.40 -27.22
CA ALA A 25 17.60 21.60 -27.03
C ALA A 25 18.12 22.48 -25.88
N GLU A 26 18.71 21.88 -24.84
CA GLU A 26 19.37 22.56 -23.72
C GLU A 26 20.74 23.18 -24.08
N GLY A 27 21.17 23.10 -25.34
CA GLY A 27 22.39 23.75 -25.83
C GLY A 27 23.66 22.89 -25.78
N ALA A 28 23.54 21.58 -25.51
CA ALA A 28 24.69 20.69 -25.57
C ALA A 28 25.21 20.53 -27.01
N ARG A 29 26.54 20.53 -27.18
CA ARG A 29 27.16 20.36 -28.50
C ARG A 29 26.81 18.98 -29.05
N LYS A 30 26.58 18.89 -30.37
CA LYS A 30 26.28 17.64 -31.07
C LYS A 30 27.38 16.57 -30.90
N GLU A 31 28.60 17.01 -30.62
CA GLU A 31 29.77 16.16 -30.38
C GLU A 31 29.75 15.50 -28.99
N ASP A 32 29.11 16.14 -28.01
CA ASP A 32 29.08 15.71 -26.61
C ASP A 32 27.88 14.78 -26.30
N VAL A 33 26.82 14.82 -27.13
CA VAL A 33 25.56 14.09 -26.91
C VAL A 33 25.29 13.11 -28.04
N SER A 34 25.48 11.83 -27.73
CA SER A 34 25.15 10.69 -28.60
C SER A 34 24.24 9.71 -27.85
N SER A 35 23.52 8.86 -28.59
CA SER A 35 22.72 7.79 -27.97
C SER A 35 23.60 6.88 -27.09
N SER A 36 24.83 6.61 -27.51
CA SER A 36 25.78 5.82 -26.70
C SER A 36 26.20 6.50 -25.40
N SER A 37 26.39 7.82 -25.37
CA SER A 37 26.73 8.53 -24.13
C SER A 37 25.54 8.58 -23.16
N VAL A 38 24.33 8.76 -23.68
CA VAL A 38 23.10 8.68 -22.87
C VAL A 38 22.88 7.27 -22.33
N ILE A 39 23.07 6.22 -23.15
CA ILE A 39 22.97 4.82 -22.71
C ILE A 39 23.98 4.51 -21.61
N SER A 40 25.24 4.92 -21.77
CA SER A 40 26.28 4.69 -20.74
C SER A 40 25.89 5.31 -19.40
N MET A 41 25.41 6.56 -19.43
CA MET A 41 24.95 7.27 -18.24
C MET A 41 23.72 6.59 -17.60
N LEU A 42 22.76 6.12 -18.39
CA LEU A 42 21.58 5.40 -17.89
C LEU A 42 21.95 4.05 -17.27
N VAL A 43 22.93 3.33 -17.83
CA VAL A 43 23.43 2.06 -17.27
C VAL A 43 24.11 2.31 -15.92
N GLU A 44 24.99 3.31 -15.81
CA GLU A 44 25.64 3.67 -14.55
C GLU A 44 24.65 4.16 -13.48
N LEU A 45 23.64 4.93 -13.88
CA LEU A 45 22.57 5.35 -12.98
C LEU A 45 21.72 4.14 -12.56
N GLY A 46 21.37 3.26 -13.49
CA GLY A 46 20.60 2.05 -13.24
C GLY A 46 21.31 1.10 -12.27
N LEU A 47 22.63 0.93 -12.40
CA LEU A 47 23.44 0.14 -11.47
C LEU A 47 23.44 0.74 -10.06
N ARG A 48 23.63 2.05 -9.92
CA ARG A 48 23.56 2.74 -8.61
C ARG A 48 22.19 2.58 -7.95
N VAL A 49 21.11 2.69 -8.73
CA VAL A 49 19.75 2.47 -8.21
C VAL A 49 19.53 1.02 -7.83
N TYR A 50 20.02 0.06 -8.63
CA TYR A 50 19.92 -1.36 -8.34
C TYR A 50 20.65 -1.73 -7.04
N GLU A 51 21.87 -1.24 -6.84
CA GLU A 51 22.65 -1.43 -5.60
C GLU A 51 21.93 -0.82 -4.39
N ALA A 52 21.47 0.43 -4.50
CA ALA A 52 20.70 1.08 -3.45
C ALA A 52 19.37 0.37 -3.13
N GLN A 53 18.73 -0.26 -4.12
CA GLN A 53 17.57 -1.11 -3.90
C GLN A 53 17.94 -2.46 -3.28
N MET A 54 19.08 -3.04 -3.62
CA MET A 54 19.53 -4.31 -3.05
C MET A 54 19.91 -4.16 -1.58
N GLU A 55 20.54 -3.06 -1.19
CA GLU A 55 20.72 -2.69 0.22
C GLU A 55 19.38 -2.54 0.97
N ARG A 56 18.30 -2.18 0.27
CA ARG A 56 16.92 -2.10 0.79
C ARG A 56 16.11 -3.40 0.62
N LYS A 57 16.62 -4.43 -0.07
CA LYS A 57 15.88 -5.66 -0.41
C LYS A 57 15.85 -6.69 0.70
N GLU A 58 16.51 -6.46 1.83
CA GLU A 58 15.89 -6.91 3.08
C GLU A 58 14.62 -6.08 3.27
N SER A 59 13.54 -6.45 2.57
CA SER A 59 12.21 -5.97 2.93
C SER A 59 11.95 -6.53 4.32
N PRO A 60 12.01 -5.73 5.40
CA PRO A 60 11.80 -6.24 6.75
C PRO A 60 10.31 -6.53 6.99
N PHE A 61 9.47 -6.33 5.98
CA PHE A 61 8.04 -6.42 6.09
C PHE A 61 7.58 -7.87 6.08
N ASN A 62 7.47 -8.42 7.28
CA ASN A 62 6.88 -9.71 7.52
C ASN A 62 5.35 -9.56 7.59
N GLN A 63 4.66 -9.93 6.51
CA GLN A 63 3.19 -9.87 6.43
C GLN A 63 2.51 -10.65 7.56
N MET A 64 3.05 -11.81 7.95
CA MET A 64 2.48 -12.63 9.03
C MET A 64 2.61 -11.93 10.37
N LEU A 65 3.76 -11.30 10.65
CA LEU A 65 3.97 -10.52 11.86
C LEU A 65 3.04 -9.29 11.86
N PHE A 66 2.93 -8.58 10.74
CA PHE A 66 2.01 -7.46 10.59
C PHE A 66 0.56 -7.87 10.86
N ASN A 67 0.07 -8.92 10.21
CA ASN A 67 -1.28 -9.44 10.40
C ASN A 67 -1.53 -9.84 11.85
N LYS A 68 -0.57 -10.51 12.49
CA LYS A 68 -0.64 -10.88 13.92
C LYS A 68 -0.75 -9.63 14.80
N THR A 69 0.11 -8.63 14.58
CA THR A 69 0.15 -7.41 15.38
C THR A 69 -1.15 -6.60 15.24
N ILE A 70 -1.67 -6.46 14.03
CA ILE A 70 -2.93 -5.77 13.79
C ILE A 70 -4.10 -6.52 14.45
N LEU A 71 -4.19 -7.84 14.26
CA LEU A 71 -5.24 -8.65 14.88
C LEU A 71 -5.20 -8.54 16.42
N GLU A 72 -4.02 -8.63 17.01
CA GLU A 72 -3.83 -8.48 18.46
C GLU A 72 -4.27 -7.10 18.96
N ALA A 73 -3.93 -6.02 18.26
CA ALA A 73 -4.31 -4.66 18.61
C ALA A 73 -5.82 -4.42 18.50
N VAL A 74 -6.45 -4.94 17.44
CA VAL A 74 -7.91 -4.84 17.22
C VAL A 74 -8.65 -5.61 18.31
N LEU A 75 -8.25 -6.84 18.62
CA LEU A 75 -8.89 -7.65 19.67
C LEU A 75 -8.74 -6.99 21.05
N LYS A 76 -7.55 -6.50 21.40
CA LYS A 76 -7.32 -5.78 22.67
C LYS A 76 -8.24 -4.57 22.79
N THR A 77 -8.30 -3.74 21.75
CA THR A 77 -9.16 -2.56 21.71
C THR A 77 -10.63 -2.95 21.85
N GLN A 78 -11.10 -3.96 21.12
CA GLN A 78 -12.49 -4.42 21.19
C GLN A 78 -12.85 -4.88 22.61
N PHE A 79 -11.99 -5.66 23.27
CA PHE A 79 -12.24 -6.12 24.65
C PHE A 79 -12.23 -4.96 25.66
N ILE A 80 -11.32 -3.99 25.51
CA ILE A 80 -11.28 -2.81 26.38
C ILE A 80 -12.55 -1.98 26.17
N SER A 81 -12.93 -1.67 24.94
CA SER A 81 -14.14 -0.90 24.62
C SER A 81 -15.41 -1.60 25.12
N SER A 82 -15.48 -2.92 25.04
CA SER A 82 -16.61 -3.70 25.57
C SER A 82 -16.73 -3.57 27.09
N LYS A 83 -15.60 -3.58 27.81
CA LYS A 83 -15.57 -3.36 29.27
C LYS A 83 -15.93 -1.92 29.63
N LEU A 84 -15.42 -0.94 28.88
CA LEU A 84 -15.77 0.47 29.06
C LEU A 84 -17.26 0.68 28.88
N LEU A 85 -17.85 0.15 27.80
CA LEU A 85 -19.29 0.22 27.54
C LEU A 85 -20.11 -0.35 28.70
N ALA A 86 -19.69 -1.47 29.28
CA ALA A 86 -20.35 -2.08 30.42
C ALA A 86 -20.21 -1.25 31.72
N MET A 87 -19.08 -0.58 31.93
CA MET A 87 -18.90 0.29 33.09
C MET A 87 -19.71 1.58 32.95
N GLU A 88 -19.68 2.19 31.76
CA GLU A 88 -20.43 3.41 31.47
C GLU A 88 -21.94 3.18 31.55
N SER A 89 -22.44 2.03 31.08
CA SER A 89 -23.88 1.70 31.18
C SER A 89 -24.41 1.64 32.61
N MET A 90 -23.53 1.50 33.62
CA MET A 90 -23.86 1.53 35.04
C MET A 90 -23.70 2.92 35.68
N SER A 91 -23.28 3.93 34.91
CA SER A 91 -23.04 5.27 35.42
C SER A 91 -24.34 5.93 35.90
N PRO A 92 -24.34 6.57 37.09
CA PRO A 92 -25.54 7.19 37.66
C PRO A 92 -26.03 8.38 36.82
N HIS A 93 -25.18 8.98 36.00
CA HIS A 93 -25.52 10.13 35.15
C HIS A 93 -26.38 9.76 33.94
N ILE A 94 -26.43 8.48 33.57
CA ILE A 94 -27.24 7.97 32.46
C ILE A 94 -28.32 6.98 32.92
N ALA A 95 -28.45 6.79 34.24
CA ALA A 95 -29.46 5.94 34.83
C ALA A 95 -30.87 6.42 34.47
N GLY A 96 -31.70 5.49 33.98
CA GLY A 96 -33.07 5.78 33.54
C GLY A 96 -33.19 6.30 32.09
N ASN A 97 -32.10 6.33 31.33
CA ASN A 97 -32.15 6.62 29.89
C ASN A 97 -32.07 5.31 29.08
N ASP A 98 -33.20 4.90 28.50
CA ASP A 98 -33.33 3.67 27.71
C ASP A 98 -32.35 3.61 26.51
N LYS A 99 -31.87 4.76 26.02
CA LYS A 99 -30.88 4.82 24.93
C LYS A 99 -29.51 4.24 25.32
N PHE A 100 -29.18 4.29 26.60
CA PHE A 100 -27.90 3.79 27.12
C PHE A 100 -28.06 2.49 27.91
N GLU A 101 -29.19 1.80 27.74
CA GLU A 101 -29.34 0.46 28.27
C GLU A 101 -28.31 -0.47 27.59
N PHE A 102 -27.52 -1.16 28.41
CA PHE A 102 -26.46 -2.04 27.93
C PHE A 102 -26.95 -3.05 26.88
N ARG A 103 -28.11 -3.65 27.11
CA ARG A 103 -28.70 -4.65 26.19
C ARG A 103 -29.06 -4.03 24.83
N GLY A 104 -29.65 -2.85 24.83
CA GLY A 104 -29.97 -2.11 23.60
C GLY A 104 -28.72 -1.71 22.83
N MET A 105 -27.70 -1.18 23.53
CA MET A 105 -26.42 -0.81 22.89
C MET A 105 -25.71 -2.02 22.27
N VAL A 106 -25.68 -3.17 22.94
CA VAL A 106 -25.07 -4.40 22.40
C VAL A 106 -25.80 -4.88 21.15
N GLN A 107 -27.14 -4.80 21.13
CA GLN A 107 -27.93 -5.20 19.97
C GLN A 107 -27.68 -4.27 18.78
N ASN A 108 -27.72 -2.95 19.00
CA ASN A 108 -27.42 -1.97 17.95
C ASN A 108 -26.03 -2.16 17.36
N ILE A 109 -25.00 -2.32 18.21
CA ILE A 109 -23.63 -2.57 17.74
C ILE A 109 -23.55 -3.85 16.89
N ARG A 110 -24.27 -4.91 17.29
CA ARG A 110 -24.28 -6.17 16.53
C ARG A 110 -24.94 -5.99 15.15
N ASP A 111 -26.03 -5.26 15.09
CA ASP A 111 -26.77 -5.02 13.84
C ASP A 111 -25.97 -4.11 12.90
N ASP A 112 -25.38 -3.02 13.41
CA ASP A 112 -24.51 -2.12 12.64
C ASP A 112 -23.27 -2.86 12.10
N VAL A 113 -22.63 -3.69 12.91
CA VAL A 113 -21.47 -4.50 12.47
C VAL A 113 -21.90 -5.50 11.40
N LYS A 114 -23.08 -6.11 11.54
CA LYS A 114 -23.59 -7.05 10.55
C LYS A 114 -23.79 -6.38 9.19
N GLU A 115 -24.41 -5.20 9.15
CA GLU A 115 -24.61 -4.42 7.91
C GLU A 115 -23.28 -4.08 7.21
N ILE A 116 -22.28 -3.65 7.99
CA ILE A 116 -20.96 -3.33 7.45
C ILE A 116 -20.27 -4.59 6.91
N VAL A 117 -20.31 -5.69 7.66
CA VAL A 117 -19.67 -6.95 7.25
C VAL A 117 -20.32 -7.53 6.00
N GLU A 118 -21.65 -7.52 5.92
CA GLU A 118 -22.40 -8.02 4.76
C GLU A 118 -22.10 -7.25 3.48
N THR A 119 -21.71 -5.97 3.57
CA THR A 119 -21.28 -5.17 2.41
C THR A 119 -20.03 -5.75 1.73
N PHE A 120 -19.13 -6.37 2.49
CA PHE A 120 -17.87 -6.93 1.97
C PHE A 120 -17.86 -8.47 1.92
N PHE A 121 -18.69 -9.11 2.74
CA PHE A 121 -18.77 -10.57 2.92
C PHE A 121 -20.24 -11.01 3.01
N PRO A 122 -20.99 -10.99 1.90
CA PRO A 122 -22.39 -11.40 1.89
C PRO A 122 -22.55 -12.89 2.26
N GLU A 123 -23.57 -13.23 3.05
CA GLU A 123 -23.85 -14.62 3.48
C GLU A 123 -24.31 -15.51 2.32
N SER A 124 -24.85 -14.92 1.25
CA SER A 124 -25.12 -15.61 -0.01
C SER A 124 -23.80 -15.82 -0.75
N GLY A 125 -23.28 -17.05 -0.72
CA GLY A 125 -22.16 -17.49 -1.55
C GLY A 125 -22.48 -17.44 -3.04
N GLU A 126 -22.54 -16.24 -3.61
CA GLU A 126 -22.19 -16.07 -5.01
C GLU A 126 -20.68 -16.17 -5.07
N GLU A 127 -20.21 -17.41 -5.25
CA GLU A 127 -18.99 -17.67 -5.98
C GLU A 127 -19.01 -16.73 -7.19
N THR A 128 -18.20 -15.67 -7.16
CA THR A 128 -17.79 -15.01 -8.39
C THR A 128 -16.86 -15.96 -9.12
N ASP A 129 -17.44 -17.05 -9.65
CA ASP A 129 -16.99 -17.63 -10.90
C ASP A 129 -17.21 -16.55 -11.95
N ASN A 130 -16.19 -15.75 -12.19
CA ASN A 130 -16.06 -14.99 -13.42
C ASN A 130 -14.64 -15.22 -13.93
N ASP A 131 -14.60 -15.87 -15.10
CA ASP A 131 -13.49 -16.19 -15.99
C ASP A 131 -12.32 -15.18 -16.00
#